data_AF-A0A3D5DJB9-F1
#
_entry.id   AF-A0A3D5DJB9-F1
#
_cell.length_a   1.000
_cell.length_b   1.000
_cell.length_c   1.000
_cell.angle_alpha   90.00
_cell.angle_beta   90.00
_cell.angle_gamma   90.00
#
_symmetry.space_group_name_H-M   'P 1'
#
loop_
_entity.id
_entity.type
_entity.pdbx_description
1 polymer ?
#
loop_
_entity_poly.entity_id
_entity_poly.type
_entity_poly.pdbx_seq_one_letter_code
_entity_poly.pdbx_strand_id
1 'polypeptide(L)'
;MQLTEVTERAKAQLSAATNLEPLVVSGADKDGTGWRLMVEMVELQRIPEAQDVIGAYEVRLNNQGELLNWRRTGLRRRDETEWSPEYLAQEPAAAVSKPPAV
;
A
#
# COMPACT_ATOMS: atom_id res chain seq x y z
N MET A 1 8.49 8.98 15.74
CA MET A 1 7.03 8.99 15.52
C MET A 1 6.42 7.72 16.03
N GLN A 2 5.18 7.79 16.51
CA GLN A 2 4.38 6.63 16.90
C GLN A 2 3.72 5.97 15.67
N LEU A 3 3.39 4.68 15.78
CA LEU A 3 2.77 3.91 14.69
C LEU A 3 1.43 4.51 14.24
N THR A 4 0.62 5.00 15.19
CA THR A 4 -0.66 5.64 14.90
C THR A 4 -0.50 6.94 14.11
N GLU A 5 0.47 7.78 14.49
CA GLU A 5 0.74 9.04 13.80
C GLU A 5 1.21 8.80 12.35
N VAL A 6 2.04 7.78 12.11
CA VAL A 6 2.54 7.50 10.76
C VAL A 6 1.45 6.94 9.85
N THR A 7 0.54 6.13 10.39
CA THR A 7 -0.65 5.64 9.68
C THR A 7 -1.54 6.80 9.21
N GLU A 8 -1.81 7.78 10.06
CA GLU A 8 -2.59 8.97 9.68
C GLU A 8 -1.90 9.81 8.60
N ARG A 9 -0.58 10.01 8.74
CA ARG A 9 0.22 10.72 7.73
C ARG A 9 0.24 10.00 6.38
N ALA A 10 0.32 8.67 6.38
CA ALA A 10 0.31 7.86 5.17
C ALA A 10 -1.02 8.04 4.41
N LYS A 11 -2.16 7.89 5.10
CA LYS A 11 -3.49 8.09 4.52
C LYS A 11 -3.63 9.49 3.91
N ALA A 12 -3.32 10.53 4.69
CA ALA A 12 -3.48 11.91 4.25
C ALA A 12 -2.64 12.23 2.99
N GLN A 13 -1.36 11.84 2.99
CA GLN A 13 -0.46 12.14 1.87
C GLN A 13 -0.76 11.29 0.64
N LEU A 14 -1.10 10.00 0.81
CA LEU A 14 -1.46 9.15 -0.32
C LEU A 14 -2.77 9.61 -0.96
N SER A 15 -3.79 9.96 -0.15
CA SER A 15 -5.03 10.55 -0.68
C SER A 15 -4.78 11.85 -1.42
N ALA A 16 -3.92 12.73 -0.89
CA ALA A 16 -3.55 13.96 -1.60
C ALA A 16 -2.84 13.70 -2.93
N ALA A 17 -2.01 12.64 -3.00
CA ALA A 17 -1.25 12.30 -4.20
C ALA A 17 -2.07 11.57 -5.28
N THR A 18 -3.09 10.81 -4.87
CA THR A 18 -3.87 9.93 -5.77
C THR A 18 -5.29 10.42 -6.02
N ASN A 19 -5.79 11.33 -5.19
CA ASN A 19 -7.19 11.76 -5.13
C ASN A 19 -8.16 10.58 -4.86
N LEU A 20 -7.68 9.54 -4.18
CA LEU A 20 -8.46 8.36 -3.78
C LEU A 20 -8.79 8.36 -2.29
N GLU A 21 -9.86 7.66 -1.94
CA GLU A 21 -10.30 7.46 -0.56
C GLU A 21 -9.54 6.29 0.10
N PRO A 22 -8.92 6.50 1.28
CA PRO A 22 -8.26 5.42 2.00
C PRO A 22 -9.29 4.58 2.74
N LEU A 23 -9.28 3.27 2.48
CA LEU A 23 -10.17 2.31 3.12
C LEU A 23 -9.59 1.81 4.45
N VAL A 24 -8.37 1.26 4.41
CA VAL A 24 -7.72 0.68 5.58
C VAL A 24 -6.20 0.66 5.42
N VAL A 25 -5.47 0.72 6.54
CA VAL A 25 -4.04 0.38 6.57
C VAL A 25 -3.92 -1.07 7.01
N SER A 26 -3.53 -1.95 6.10
CA SER A 26 -3.48 -3.41 6.31
C SER A 26 -2.12 -3.93 6.78
N GLY A 27 -1.09 -3.08 6.79
CA GLY A 27 0.22 -3.40 7.34
C GLY A 27 1.07 -2.15 7.55
N ALA A 28 1.94 -2.18 8.54
CA ALA A 28 2.86 -1.08 8.82
C ALA A 28 4.08 -1.58 9.60
N ASP A 29 5.26 -1.32 9.06
CA ASP A 29 6.54 -1.73 9.64
C ASP A 29 7.52 -0.57 9.60
N LYS A 30 8.34 -0.47 10.64
CA LYS A 30 9.47 0.45 10.65
C LYS A 30 10.62 -0.21 9.91
N ASP A 31 11.12 0.42 8.85
CA ASP A 31 12.37 0.01 8.22
C ASP A 31 13.52 0.91 8.74
N GLY A 32 14.77 0.48 8.59
CA GLY A 32 15.92 1.23 9.12
C GLY A 32 16.06 2.67 8.60
N THR A 33 15.31 3.03 7.55
CA THR A 33 15.34 4.34 6.89
C THR A 33 14.06 5.15 7.04
N GLY A 34 13.01 4.57 7.63
CA GLY A 34 11.69 5.18 7.75
C GLY A 34 10.59 4.16 8.02
N TRP A 35 9.51 4.24 7.25
CA TRP A 35 8.31 3.42 7.42
C TRP A 35 7.82 2.89 6.10
N ARG A 36 7.37 1.63 6.13
CA ARG A 36 6.67 0.98 5.02
C ARG A 36 5.26 0.64 5.48
N LEU A 37 4.26 1.02 4.70
CA LEU A 37 2.86 0.73 5.00
C LEU A 37 2.17 0.12 3.78
N MET A 38 1.18 -0.73 4.05
CA MET A 38 0.23 -1.20 3.05
C MET A 38 -1.10 -0.49 3.29
N VAL A 39 -1.57 0.27 2.29
CA VAL A 39 -2.82 1.03 2.36
C VAL A 39 -3.74 0.55 1.26
N GLU A 40 -4.96 0.17 1.62
CA GLU A 40 -6.03 -0.14 0.68
C GLU A 40 -6.81 1.14 0.38
N MET A 41 -7.05 1.41 -0.89
CA MET A 41 -7.73 2.60 -1.39
C MET A 41 -8.93 2.19 -2.26
N VAL A 42 -10.01 2.96 -2.22
CA VAL A 42 -11.14 2.79 -3.15
C VAL A 42 -10.78 3.47 -4.47
N GLU A 43 -10.50 2.69 -5.52
CA GLU A 43 -10.19 3.21 -6.86
C GLU A 43 -11.45 3.52 -7.67
N LEU A 44 -12.51 2.72 -7.48
CA LEU A 44 -13.77 2.90 -8.18
C LEU A 44 -14.95 2.44 -7.32
N GLN A 45 -15.86 3.36 -7.04
CA GLN A 45 -17.13 3.04 -6.38
C GLN A 45 -18.14 2.44 -7.38
N ARG A 46 -18.87 1.41 -6.96
CA ARG A 46 -19.90 0.72 -7.74
C ARG A 46 -21.14 0.40 -6.89
N ILE A 47 -22.22 -0.01 -7.56
CA ILE A 47 -23.47 -0.45 -6.91
C ILE A 47 -23.76 -1.90 -7.33
N PRO A 48 -23.89 -2.84 -6.39
CA PRO A 48 -23.74 -2.66 -4.94
C PRO A 48 -22.29 -2.37 -4.52
N GLU A 49 -22.07 -1.79 -3.33
CA GLU A 49 -20.74 -1.47 -2.76
C GLU A 49 -19.79 -2.68 -2.73
N ALA A 50 -20.33 -3.89 -2.63
CA ALA A 50 -19.58 -5.14 -2.75
C ALA A 50 -18.79 -5.26 -4.07
N GLN A 51 -19.17 -4.51 -5.11
CA GLN A 51 -18.50 -4.46 -6.41
C GLN A 51 -17.46 -3.33 -6.53
N ASP A 52 -17.24 -2.53 -5.49
CA ASP A 52 -16.18 -1.53 -5.47
C ASP A 52 -14.83 -2.16 -5.84
N VAL A 53 -13.99 -1.39 -6.53
CA VAL A 53 -12.62 -1.79 -6.87
C VAL A 53 -11.68 -1.21 -5.82
N ILE A 54 -10.95 -2.10 -5.15
CA ILE A 54 -9.98 -1.77 -4.10
C ILE A 54 -8.56 -1.99 -4.62
N GLY A 55 -7.72 -0.97 -4.50
CA GLY A 55 -6.29 -1.05 -4.81
C GLY A 55 -5.43 -1.15 -3.55
N ALA A 56 -4.44 -2.04 -3.55
CA ALA A 56 -3.42 -2.12 -2.49
C ALA A 56 -2.19 -1.29 -2.86
N TYR A 57 -1.71 -0.44 -1.96
CA TYR A 57 -0.57 0.44 -2.17
C TYR A 57 0.52 0.18 -1.14
N GLU A 58 1.74 -0.10 -1.59
CA GLU A 58 2.94 0.02 -0.73
C GLU A 58 3.30 1.50 -0.68
N VAL A 59 3.42 2.06 0.52
CA VAL A 59 3.78 3.45 0.80
C VAL A 59 5.06 3.47 1.59
N ARG A 60 6.02 4.30 1.19
CA ARG A 60 7.24 4.56 1.95
C ARG A 60 7.29 5.98 2.46
N LEU A 61 7.48 6.12 3.76
CA LEU A 61 7.65 7.40 4.43
C LEU A 61 9.04 7.48 5.06
N ASN A 62 9.61 8.67 5.20
CA ASN A 62 10.82 8.87 6.00
C ASN A 62 10.51 8.84 7.51
N ASN A 63 11.54 9.02 8.35
CA ASN A 63 11.39 9.04 9.82
C ASN A 63 10.48 10.17 10.35
N GLN A 64 10.32 11.24 9.57
CA GLN A 64 9.42 12.36 9.83
C GLN A 64 7.99 12.11 9.31
N GLY A 65 7.75 10.95 8.68
CA GLY A 65 6.45 10.58 8.13
C GLY A 65 6.11 11.32 6.84
N GLU A 66 7.08 11.81 6.08
CA GLU A 66 6.89 12.42 4.77
C GLU A 66 6.95 11.37 3.67
N LEU A 67 6.06 11.48 2.69
CA LEU A 67 5.93 10.55 1.57
C LEU A 67 7.15 10.58 0.65
N LEU A 68 7.88 9.47 0.61
CA LEU A 68 9.05 9.28 -0.28
C LEU A 68 8.64 8.65 -1.61
N ASN A 69 7.81 7.61 -1.56
CA ASN A 69 7.25 6.95 -2.74
C ASN A 69 6.00 6.16 -2.39
N TRP A 70 5.26 5.78 -3.44
CA TRP A 70 4.18 4.81 -3.36
C TRP A 70 4.07 4.03 -4.66
N ARG A 71 3.51 2.81 -4.59
CA ARG A 71 3.21 2.00 -5.77
C ARG A 71 1.98 1.14 -5.51
N ARG A 72 1.12 1.00 -6.51
CA ARG A 72 0.04 0.00 -6.50
C ARG A 72 0.62 -1.41 -6.68
N THR A 73 0.24 -2.30 -5.78
CA THR A 73 0.74 -3.68 -5.68
C THR A 73 -0.33 -4.73 -5.92
N GLY A 74 -1.61 -4.33 -5.94
CA GLY A 74 -2.72 -5.25 -6.17
C GLY A 74 -4.02 -4.51 -6.47
N LEU A 75 -4.95 -5.22 -7.09
CA LEU A 75 -6.33 -4.79 -7.32
C LEU A 75 -7.26 -5.98 -7.03
N ARG A 76 -8.41 -5.72 -6.42
CA ARG A 76 -9.48 -6.70 -6.20
C ARG A 76 -10.84 -6.03 -6.18
N ARG A 77 -11.92 -6.80 -6.28
CA ARG A 77 -13.24 -6.32 -5.84
C ARG A 77 -13.37 -6.39 -4.32
N ARG A 78 -14.24 -5.58 -3.75
CA ARG A 78 -14.43 -5.51 -2.30
C ARG A 78 -14.86 -6.86 -1.70
N ASP A 79 -15.70 -7.62 -2.40
CA ASP A 79 -16.18 -8.96 -2.01
C ASP A 79 -15.14 -10.08 -2.20
N GLU A 80 -14.03 -9.80 -2.88
CA GLU A 80 -12.93 -10.74 -3.09
C GLU A 80 -11.89 -10.61 -1.98
N THR A 81 -11.31 -11.75 -1.59
CA THR A 81 -10.21 -11.82 -0.60
C THR A 81 -8.84 -11.91 -1.27
N GLU A 82 -8.79 -12.37 -2.51
CA GLU A 82 -7.55 -12.58 -3.24
C GLU A 82 -7.26 -11.36 -4.15
N TRP A 83 -5.99 -10.94 -4.18
CA TRP A 83 -5.53 -9.91 -5.10
C TRP A 83 -5.37 -10.50 -6.50
N SER A 84 -5.68 -9.73 -7.54
CA SER A 84 -5.48 -10.19 -8.91
C SER A 84 -4.01 -10.61 -9.13
N PRO A 85 -3.75 -11.86 -9.58
CA PRO A 85 -2.41 -12.43 -9.66
C PRO A 85 -1.50 -11.70 -10.65
N GLU A 86 -2.08 -10.98 -11.62
CA GLU A 86 -1.36 -10.15 -12.59
C GLU A 86 -0.55 -8.99 -11.95
N TYR A 87 -0.86 -8.63 -10.69
CA TYR A 87 -0.15 -7.59 -9.95
C TYR A 87 0.85 -8.12 -8.92
N LEU A 88 0.66 -9.35 -8.40
CA LEU A 88 1.60 -10.00 -7.47
C LEU A 88 2.96 -10.32 -8.11
N ALA A 89 3.02 -10.40 -9.45
CA ALA A 89 4.26 -10.58 -10.21
C ALA A 89 5.16 -9.33 -10.28
N GLN A 90 4.70 -8.18 -9.76
CA GLN A 90 5.54 -6.99 -9.62
C GLN A 90 6.21 -6.99 -8.25
N GLU A 91 7.10 -7.95 -8.04
CA GLU A 91 8.00 -7.99 -6.89
C GLU A 91 8.68 -6.62 -6.73
N PRO A 92 8.86 -6.09 -5.51
CA PRO A 92 9.80 -5.00 -5.32
C PRO A 92 11.17 -5.49 -5.83
N ALA A 93 11.85 -4.66 -6.62
CA ALA A 93 13.20 -4.89 -7.14
C ALA A 93 14.29 -5.01 -6.05
N ALA A 94 13.97 -5.51 -4.86
CA ALA A 94 14.86 -5.70 -3.72
C ALA A 94 14.80 -7.12 -3.12
N ALA A 95 14.09 -8.08 -3.73
CA ALA A 95 14.06 -9.47 -3.29
C ALA A 95 14.83 -10.43 -4.22
N VAL A 96 15.93 -9.98 -4.84
CA VAL A 96 17.02 -10.88 -5.26
C VAL A 96 18.25 -10.56 -4.42
N SER A 97 18.27 -11.10 -3.20
CA SER A 97 19.50 -11.32 -2.45
C SER A 97 19.51 -12.73 -1.86
N LYS A 98 19.36 -13.73 -2.73
CA LYS A 98 19.94 -15.04 -2.41
C LYS A 98 21.42 -14.99 -2.83
N PRO A 99 22.39 -15.20 -1.92
CA PRO A 99 23.79 -15.31 -2.32
C PRO A 99 23.97 -16.50 -3.26
N PRO A 100 25.04 -16.54 -4.09
CA PRO A 100 25.30 -17.70 -4.93
C PRO A 100 25.41 -18.93 -4.05
N ALA A 101 24.63 -19.97 -4.38
CA ALA A 101 24.97 -21.31 -3.93
C ALA A 101 26.32 -21.65 -4.53
N VAL A 102 27.19 -22.19 -3.67
CA VAL A 102 28.61 -22.48 -3.89
C VAL A 102 28.91 -23.23 -5.19
#